data_AF-A0A2N3LHC3-F1
#
_entry.id   AF-A0A2N3LHC3-F1
#
_cell.length_a   1.000
_cell.length_b   1.000
_cell.length_c   1.000
_cell.angle_alpha   90.00
_cell.angle_beta   90.00
_cell.angle_gamma   90.00
#
_symmetry.space_group_name_H-M   'P 1'
#
loop_
_entity.id
_entity.type
_entity.pdbx_description
1 polymer ?
#
loop_
_entity_poly.entity_id
_entity_poly.type
_entity_poly.pdbx_seq_one_letter_code
_entity_poly.pdbx_strand_id
1 'polypeptide(L)'
;MALAALAPYKGQENVKAAINKAVNWISSVQDKNGGFSSDINGGDASETTAQVIIGLSSVGVDPTDKLFTKSGVNLIQHLMSFQQKDGGFAHIASDYESNLIASTQALLGLTAYQQYLSGKGSIYQFAGNQVSTAPTDNKPSSSTKETSDKNTTNLTKDVSDKNITKSTKQPTEGQLLPNTATNNYNVLLLGVILLIIGSAIYLYYRKQKAA
;
A
#
# COMPACT_ATOMS: atom_id res chain seq x y z
N MET A 1 -7.48 -3.97 4.87
CA MET A 1 -7.84 -3.76 3.45
C MET A 1 -9.33 -4.00 3.16
N ALA A 2 -9.88 -5.20 3.43
CA ALA A 2 -11.28 -5.50 3.10
C ALA A 2 -12.30 -4.48 3.67
N LEU A 3 -12.15 -4.07 4.93
CA LEU A 3 -12.99 -3.01 5.52
C LEU A 3 -12.98 -1.71 4.71
N ALA A 4 -11.80 -1.26 4.26
CA ALA A 4 -11.68 -0.04 3.46
C ALA A 4 -12.39 -0.16 2.11
N ALA A 5 -12.38 -1.34 1.49
CA ALA A 5 -13.10 -1.62 0.26
C ALA A 5 -14.62 -1.68 0.45
N LEU A 6 -15.09 -2.11 1.63
CA LEU A 6 -16.52 -2.14 1.98
C LEU A 6 -17.08 -0.76 2.37
N ALA A 7 -16.22 0.19 2.71
CA ALA A 7 -16.63 1.51 3.22
C ALA A 7 -17.67 2.25 2.36
N PRO A 8 -17.60 2.28 1.02
CA PRO A 8 -18.62 2.92 0.18
C PRO A 8 -20.01 2.26 0.26
N TYR A 9 -20.08 1.00 0.68
CA TYR A 9 -21.30 0.20 0.72
C TYR A 9 -21.85 0.03 2.14
N LYS A 10 -21.31 0.72 3.14
CA LYS A 10 -21.67 0.58 4.56
C LYS A 10 -23.16 0.85 4.88
N GLY A 11 -23.90 1.47 3.96
CA GLY A 11 -25.35 1.66 4.06
C GLY A 11 -26.19 0.42 3.72
N GLN A 12 -25.62 -0.57 3.03
CA GLN A 12 -26.31 -1.84 2.74
C GLN A 12 -26.30 -2.73 3.98
N GLU A 13 -27.44 -3.31 4.35
CA GLU A 13 -27.61 -4.04 5.62
C GLU A 13 -26.67 -5.24 5.75
N ASN A 14 -26.54 -6.05 4.69
CA ASN A 14 -25.62 -7.18 4.63
C ASN A 14 -24.15 -6.76 4.75
N VAL A 15 -23.76 -5.65 4.12
CA VAL A 15 -22.40 -5.11 4.20
C VAL A 15 -22.13 -4.57 5.61
N LYS A 16 -23.08 -3.85 6.20
CA LYS A 16 -22.98 -3.37 7.59
C LYS A 16 -22.78 -4.53 8.57
N ALA A 17 -23.52 -5.62 8.40
CA ALA A 17 -23.34 -6.83 9.21
C ALA A 17 -21.93 -7.44 9.04
N ALA A 18 -21.42 -7.51 7.81
CA ALA A 18 -20.08 -7.99 7.53
C ALA A 18 -18.99 -7.08 8.13
N ILE A 19 -19.15 -5.76 8.03
CA ILE A 19 -18.27 -4.76 8.65
C ILE A 19 -18.24 -4.97 10.17
N ASN A 20 -19.40 -5.06 10.81
CA ASN A 20 -19.48 -5.27 12.27
C ASN A 20 -18.79 -6.57 12.70
N LYS A 21 -18.99 -7.66 11.95
CA LYS A 21 -18.32 -8.94 12.22
C LYS A 21 -16.80 -8.81 12.11
N ALA A 22 -16.31 -8.13 11.08
CA ALA A 22 -14.87 -7.92 10.88
C ALA A 22 -14.26 -7.00 11.96
N VAL A 23 -14.93 -5.90 12.33
CA VAL A 23 -14.51 -4.98 13.40
C VAL A 23 -14.37 -5.73 14.73
N ASN A 24 -15.38 -6.54 15.09
CA ASN A 24 -15.33 -7.35 16.32
C ASN A 24 -14.24 -8.42 16.26
N TRP A 25 -14.07 -9.07 15.11
CA TRP A 25 -13.00 -10.06 14.93
C TRP A 25 -11.61 -9.42 15.10
N ILE A 26 -11.34 -8.27 14.48
CA ILE A 26 -10.07 -7.54 14.62
C ILE A 26 -9.78 -7.27 16.11
N SER A 27 -10.75 -6.75 16.86
CA SER A 27 -10.58 -6.52 18.31
C SER A 27 -10.29 -7.80 19.09
N SER A 28 -10.88 -8.94 18.69
CA SER A 28 -10.69 -10.23 19.35
C SER A 28 -9.33 -10.86 19.12
N VAL A 29 -8.69 -10.56 17.99
CA VAL A 29 -7.36 -11.09 17.63
C VAL A 29 -6.22 -10.12 17.98
N GLN A 30 -6.53 -8.90 18.44
CA GLN A 30 -5.54 -7.96 18.94
C GLN A 30 -4.91 -8.52 20.21
N ASP A 31 -3.58 -8.58 20.24
CA ASP A 31 -2.86 -9.13 21.39
C ASP A 31 -2.79 -8.14 22.57
N LYS A 32 -2.18 -8.59 23.67
CA LYS A 32 -2.06 -7.82 24.91
C LYS A 32 -1.23 -6.53 24.77
N ASN A 33 -0.37 -6.42 23.74
CA ASN A 33 0.46 -5.25 23.45
C ASN A 33 -0.29 -4.23 22.58
N GLY A 34 -1.51 -4.55 22.17
CA GLY A 34 -2.30 -3.73 21.24
C GLY A 34 -1.98 -3.99 19.77
N GLY A 35 -1.19 -5.02 19.47
CA GLY A 35 -0.73 -5.37 18.14
C GLY A 35 -1.43 -6.60 17.54
N PHE A 36 -0.79 -7.19 16.53
CA PHE A 36 -1.26 -8.31 15.74
C PHE A 36 -0.07 -9.20 15.37
N SER A 37 0.59 -9.74 16.40
CA SER A 37 1.84 -10.49 16.23
C SER A 37 1.68 -11.71 15.31
N SER A 38 2.67 -11.91 14.44
CA SER A 38 2.76 -13.06 13.54
C SER A 38 4.21 -13.49 13.38
N ASP A 39 4.47 -14.80 13.41
CA ASP A 39 5.80 -15.38 13.22
C ASP A 39 6.41 -15.01 11.85
N ILE A 40 5.58 -14.85 10.83
CA ILE A 40 6.01 -14.48 9.47
C ILE A 40 6.60 -13.06 9.45
N ASN A 41 6.10 -12.18 10.33
CA ASN A 41 6.59 -10.81 10.46
C ASN A 41 7.71 -10.68 11.51
N GLY A 42 7.99 -11.74 12.28
CA GLY A 42 8.90 -11.66 13.43
C GLY A 42 8.31 -10.94 14.65
N GLY A 43 6.99 -10.81 14.74
CA GLY A 43 6.29 -10.16 15.86
C GLY A 43 5.20 -9.21 15.39
N ASP A 44 4.93 -8.19 16.21
CA ASP A 44 4.07 -7.06 15.86
C ASP A 44 4.73 -6.20 14.79
N ALA A 45 4.05 -6.04 13.66
CA ALA A 45 4.52 -5.22 12.55
C ALA A 45 3.72 -3.91 12.43
N SER A 46 4.44 -2.80 12.23
CA SER A 46 3.84 -1.47 12.10
C SER A 46 2.89 -1.39 10.90
N GLU A 47 3.20 -2.08 9.81
CA GLU A 47 2.37 -2.16 8.60
C GLU A 47 1.01 -2.80 8.87
N THR A 48 0.97 -3.84 9.71
CA THR A 48 -0.27 -4.54 10.06
C THR A 48 -1.18 -3.60 10.85
N THR A 49 -0.64 -2.95 11.88
CA THR A 49 -1.35 -1.96 12.69
C THR A 49 -1.86 -0.80 11.84
N ALA A 50 -1.01 -0.25 10.96
CA ALA A 50 -1.40 0.81 10.03
C ALA A 50 -2.56 0.37 9.13
N GLN A 51 -2.52 -0.86 8.59
CA GLN A 51 -3.55 -1.37 7.72
C GLN A 51 -4.90 -1.58 8.43
N VAL A 52 -4.87 -1.92 9.73
CA VAL A 52 -6.06 -1.98 10.59
C VAL A 52 -6.62 -0.58 10.84
N ILE A 53 -5.77 0.39 11.17
CA ILE A 53 -6.17 1.80 11.35
C ILE A 53 -6.88 2.34 10.10
N ILE A 54 -6.32 2.09 8.91
CA ILE A 54 -6.95 2.47 7.62
C ILE A 54 -8.33 1.84 7.52
N GLY A 55 -8.45 0.53 7.75
CA GLY A 55 -9.70 -0.19 7.62
C GLY A 55 -10.80 0.34 8.54
N LEU A 56 -10.49 0.53 9.82
CA LEU A 56 -11.41 1.04 10.83
C LEU A 56 -11.85 2.48 10.52
N SER A 57 -10.87 3.35 10.23
CA SER A 57 -11.12 4.76 9.90
C SER A 57 -12.02 4.90 8.67
N SER A 58 -11.79 4.09 7.63
CA SER A 58 -12.61 4.09 6.41
C SER A 58 -14.08 3.74 6.67
N VAL A 59 -14.37 2.85 7.62
CA VAL A 59 -15.76 2.49 7.98
C VAL A 59 -16.34 3.34 9.10
N GLY A 60 -15.58 4.33 9.61
CA GLY A 60 -16.03 5.27 10.62
C GLY A 60 -15.91 4.76 12.05
N VAL A 61 -15.02 3.79 12.31
CA VAL A 61 -14.74 3.27 13.66
C VAL A 61 -13.46 3.92 14.19
N ASP A 62 -13.50 4.41 15.42
CA ASP A 62 -12.35 5.04 16.07
C ASP A 62 -11.29 3.97 16.45
N PRO A 63 -10.07 4.01 15.89
CA PRO A 63 -9.00 3.10 16.27
C PRO A 63 -8.46 3.34 17.69
N THR A 64 -8.88 4.42 18.37
CA THR A 64 -8.53 4.74 19.76
C THR A 64 -9.58 4.30 20.78
N ASP A 65 -10.71 3.74 20.32
CA ASP A 65 -11.78 3.26 21.20
C ASP A 65 -11.27 2.19 22.19
N LYS A 66 -11.97 2.05 23.32
CA LYS A 66 -11.77 0.96 24.29
C LYS A 66 -11.78 -0.41 23.63
N LEU A 67 -12.57 -0.60 22.58
CA LEU A 67 -12.59 -1.86 21.83
C LEU A 67 -11.21 -2.22 21.24
N PHE A 68 -10.39 -1.22 20.91
CA PHE A 68 -9.06 -1.37 20.31
C PHE A 68 -7.91 -0.95 21.24
N THR A 69 -8.21 -0.82 22.54
CA THR A 69 -7.23 -0.49 23.57
C THR A 69 -6.97 -1.70 24.44
N LYS A 70 -5.72 -2.20 24.42
CA LYS A 70 -5.29 -3.36 25.22
C LYS A 70 -4.20 -2.89 26.18
N SER A 71 -4.32 -3.26 27.46
CA SER A 71 -3.35 -2.87 28.50
C SER A 71 -3.08 -1.35 28.56
N GLY A 72 -4.06 -0.52 28.22
CA GLY A 72 -3.93 0.95 28.19
C GLY A 72 -3.26 1.53 26.94
N VAL A 73 -2.91 0.70 25.96
CA VAL A 73 -2.31 1.11 24.68
C VAL A 73 -3.34 0.91 23.55
N ASN A 74 -3.68 1.99 22.85
CA ASN A 74 -4.54 1.93 21.67
C ASN A 74 -3.74 1.76 20.37
N LEU A 75 -4.42 1.53 19.25
CA LEU A 75 -3.76 1.26 17.96
C LEU A 75 -2.87 2.41 17.47
N ILE A 76 -3.25 3.67 17.71
CA ILE A 76 -2.44 4.82 17.33
C ILE A 76 -1.17 4.85 18.16
N GLN A 77 -1.27 4.69 19.48
CA GLN A 77 -0.11 4.62 20.38
C GLN A 77 0.81 3.44 20.04
N HIS A 78 0.22 2.27 19.74
CA HIS A 78 0.98 1.09 19.32
C HIS A 78 1.73 1.37 18.02
N LEU A 79 1.09 1.95 16.99
CA LEU A 79 1.77 2.35 15.75
C LEU A 79 2.92 3.34 16.01
N MET A 80 2.69 4.36 16.85
CA MET A 80 3.70 5.37 17.18
C MET A 80 4.91 4.79 17.92
N SER A 81 4.79 3.62 18.55
CA SER A 81 5.92 2.95 19.21
C SER A 81 7.00 2.45 18.23
N PHE A 82 6.66 2.29 16.96
CA PHE A 82 7.60 1.91 15.90
C PHE A 82 8.32 3.10 15.26
N GLN A 83 7.94 4.34 15.63
CA GLN A 83 8.53 5.54 15.06
C GLN A 83 9.99 5.71 15.52
N GLN A 84 10.87 5.95 14.55
CA GLN A 84 12.30 6.18 14.76
C GLN A 84 12.60 7.67 14.94
N LYS A 85 13.83 7.99 15.35
CA LYS A 85 14.26 9.37 15.64
C LYS A 85 14.21 10.30 14.43
N ASP A 86 14.30 9.75 13.22
CA ASP A 86 14.18 10.49 11.95
C ASP A 86 12.72 10.74 11.55
N GLY A 87 11.75 10.24 12.32
CA GLY A 87 10.33 10.33 12.08
C GLY A 87 9.76 9.22 11.19
N GLY A 88 10.60 8.38 10.59
CA GLY A 88 10.19 7.17 9.87
C GLY A 88 9.76 6.06 10.82
N PHE A 89 9.36 4.91 10.27
CA PHE A 89 8.85 3.78 11.05
C PHE A 89 9.65 2.51 10.75
N ALA A 90 9.94 1.76 11.80
CA ALA A 90 10.51 0.43 11.72
C ALA A 90 9.45 -0.62 11.33
N HIS A 91 9.89 -1.76 10.79
CA HIS A 91 9.00 -2.89 10.51
C HIS A 91 8.49 -3.52 11.81
N ILE A 92 9.41 -3.95 12.68
CA ILE A 92 9.14 -4.45 14.02
C ILE A 92 9.85 -3.62 15.09
N ALA A 93 9.42 -3.71 16.34
CA ALA A 93 9.92 -2.86 17.43
C ALA A 93 11.41 -3.07 17.77
N SER A 94 11.98 -4.23 17.42
CA SER A 94 13.40 -4.52 17.63
C SER A 94 14.32 -3.96 16.54
N ASP A 95 13.77 -3.43 15.44
CA ASP A 95 14.58 -2.80 14.41
C ASP A 95 14.95 -1.38 14.83
N TYR A 96 16.17 -0.97 14.48
CA TYR A 96 16.73 0.34 14.87
C TYR A 96 16.71 1.37 13.73
N GLU A 97 16.22 0.97 12.55
CA GLU A 97 16.25 1.78 11.34
C GLU A 97 14.86 1.89 10.72
N SER A 98 14.60 3.02 10.08
CA SER A 98 13.37 3.23 9.33
C SER A 98 13.31 2.33 8.09
N ASN A 99 12.16 1.67 7.91
CA ASN A 99 11.86 0.89 6.74
C ASN A 99 10.93 1.68 5.80
N LEU A 100 11.23 1.66 4.49
CA LEU A 100 10.47 2.44 3.50
C LEU A 100 9.00 2.03 3.43
N ILE A 101 8.71 0.72 3.48
CA ILE A 101 7.35 0.19 3.42
C ILE A 101 6.61 0.51 4.71
N ALA A 102 7.23 0.24 5.87
CA ALA A 102 6.70 0.60 7.18
C ALA A 102 6.33 2.08 7.26
N SER A 103 7.26 2.96 6.88
CA SER A 103 7.06 4.41 6.90
C SER A 103 5.91 4.84 5.98
N THR A 104 5.83 4.25 4.78
CA THR A 104 4.74 4.55 3.83
C THR A 104 3.38 4.09 4.37
N GLN A 105 3.30 2.89 4.94
CA GLN A 105 2.06 2.37 5.51
C GLN A 105 1.63 3.15 6.75
N ALA A 106 2.57 3.47 7.64
CA ALA A 106 2.30 4.29 8.81
C ALA A 106 1.76 5.67 8.42
N LEU A 107 2.37 6.32 7.42
CA LEU A 107 1.87 7.60 6.89
C LEU A 107 0.43 7.47 6.35
N LEU A 108 0.13 6.42 5.59
CA LEU A 108 -1.24 6.15 5.10
C LEU A 108 -2.22 5.93 6.26
N GLY A 109 -1.82 5.15 7.28
CA GLY A 109 -2.62 4.89 8.48
C GLY A 109 -2.94 6.16 9.26
N LEU A 110 -1.92 6.96 9.56
CA LEU A 110 -2.09 8.23 10.27
C LEU A 110 -2.93 9.22 9.45
N THR A 111 -2.75 9.27 8.14
CA THR A 111 -3.58 10.09 7.24
C THR A 111 -5.04 9.63 7.27
N ALA A 112 -5.29 8.32 7.32
CA ALA A 112 -6.65 7.79 7.44
C ALA A 112 -7.32 8.16 8.76
N TYR A 113 -6.59 8.08 9.85
CA TYR A 113 -7.08 8.53 11.13
C TYR A 113 -7.37 10.04 11.13
N GLN A 114 -6.48 10.86 10.54
CA GLN A 114 -6.70 12.30 10.39
C GLN A 114 -7.96 12.61 9.56
N GLN A 115 -8.21 11.88 8.47
CA GLN A 115 -9.43 12.05 7.67
C GLN A 115 -10.69 11.63 8.43
N TYR A 116 -10.61 10.55 9.21
CA TYR A 116 -11.68 10.13 10.13
C TYR A 116 -12.03 11.23 11.12
N LEU A 117 -11.04 11.78 11.84
CA LEU A 117 -11.24 12.88 12.79
C LEU A 117 -11.82 14.13 12.13
N SER A 118 -11.50 14.35 10.85
CA SER A 118 -11.99 15.50 10.07
C SER A 118 -13.34 15.24 9.38
N GLY A 119 -13.95 14.06 9.56
CA GLY A 119 -15.20 13.68 8.90
C GLY A 119 -15.11 13.55 7.37
N LYS A 120 -13.90 13.44 6.80
CA LYS A 120 -13.68 13.40 5.34
C LYS A 120 -13.88 12.00 4.73
N GLY A 121 -14.07 10.98 5.58
CA GLY A 121 -14.30 9.61 5.16
C GLY A 121 -13.01 8.83 4.88
N SER A 122 -13.08 7.88 3.95
CA SER A 122 -11.97 6.97 3.61
C SER A 122 -10.88 7.69 2.81
N ILE A 123 -9.61 7.38 3.08
CA ILE A 123 -8.46 7.90 2.30
C ILE A 123 -8.47 7.49 0.83
N TYR A 124 -9.26 6.46 0.49
CA TYR A 124 -9.41 5.99 -0.89
C TYR A 124 -10.63 6.60 -1.58
N GLN A 125 -11.35 7.52 -0.92
CA GLN A 125 -12.45 8.26 -1.50
C GLN A 125 -11.92 9.57 -2.10
N PHE A 126 -11.54 9.53 -3.37
CA PHE A 126 -11.04 10.71 -4.08
C PHE A 126 -12.20 11.63 -4.50
N ALA A 127 -11.98 12.95 -4.44
CA ALA A 127 -12.96 13.95 -4.84
C ALA A 127 -13.30 13.78 -6.32
N GLY A 128 -14.54 13.37 -6.60
CA GLY A 128 -15.03 12.98 -7.93
C GLY A 128 -16.03 11.84 -7.88
N ASN A 129 -15.86 10.94 -6.89
CA ASN A 129 -16.79 9.84 -6.63
C ASN A 129 -17.55 10.09 -5.32
N GLN A 130 -18.37 11.14 -5.26
CA GLN A 130 -19.37 11.23 -4.21
C GLN A 130 -20.49 10.26 -4.59
N VAL A 131 -20.43 9.01 -4.11
CA VAL A 131 -21.60 8.14 -4.17
C VAL A 131 -22.59 8.72 -3.17
N SER A 132 -23.42 9.64 -3.66
CA SER A 132 -24.55 10.18 -2.92
C SER A 132 -25.45 9.02 -2.52
N THR A 133 -25.47 8.68 -1.23
CA THR A 133 -26.46 7.78 -0.67
C THR A 133 -27.77 8.56 -0.52
N ALA A 134 -28.44 8.80 -1.64
CA ALA A 134 -29.88 9.05 -1.64
C ALA A 134 -30.60 7.68 -1.58
N PRO A 135 -31.71 7.55 -0.84
CA PRO A 135 -32.42 6.28 -0.71
C PRO A 135 -33.16 6.00 -2.02
N THR A 136 -32.84 4.88 -2.69
CA THR A 136 -33.57 4.44 -3.87
C THR A 136 -34.27 3.12 -3.60
N ASP A 137 -35.60 3.19 -3.62
CA ASP A 137 -36.51 2.07 -3.68
C ASP A 137 -36.17 1.10 -4.82
N ASN A 138 -36.39 -0.18 -4.53
CA ASN A 138 -36.09 -1.32 -5.37
C ASN A 138 -36.88 -1.33 -6.70
N LYS A 139 -36.18 -1.46 -7.85
CA LYS A 139 -36.57 -2.37 -8.94
C LYS A 139 -35.43 -2.56 -9.99
N PRO A 140 -35.16 -3.79 -10.46
CA PRO A 140 -34.05 -4.06 -11.40
C PRO A 140 -34.46 -3.91 -12.87
N SER A 141 -33.55 -3.43 -13.71
CA SER A 141 -33.60 -3.65 -15.17
C SER A 141 -32.20 -3.75 -15.78
N SER A 142 -32.07 -4.67 -16.73
CA SER A 142 -30.85 -5.24 -17.28
C SER A 142 -30.30 -4.49 -18.50
N SER A 143 -28.98 -4.63 -18.72
CA SER A 143 -28.25 -4.77 -20.01
C SER A 143 -28.36 -3.66 -21.08
N THR A 144 -27.21 -3.14 -21.56
CA THR A 144 -26.62 -3.46 -22.89
C THR A 144 -25.71 -2.34 -23.47
N LYS A 145 -24.47 -2.74 -23.79
CA LYS A 145 -23.52 -2.33 -24.86
C LYS A 145 -22.79 -0.97 -24.90
N GLU A 146 -21.47 -1.14 -25.03
CA GLU A 146 -20.48 -0.26 -25.64
C GLU A 146 -20.79 0.05 -27.12
N THR A 147 -20.43 1.27 -27.54
CA THR A 147 -20.07 1.54 -28.95
C THR A 147 -18.89 2.50 -28.99
N SER A 148 -17.85 2.06 -29.69
CA SER A 148 -16.64 2.77 -30.09
C SER A 148 -16.91 3.56 -31.37
N ASP A 149 -16.54 4.85 -31.43
CA ASP A 149 -16.44 5.59 -32.70
C ASP A 149 -15.03 6.15 -32.91
N LYS A 150 -14.39 5.65 -33.97
CA LYS A 150 -13.21 6.22 -34.64
C LYS A 150 -13.69 7.27 -35.63
N ASN A 151 -12.97 8.39 -35.74
CA ASN A 151 -12.98 9.16 -36.98
C ASN A 151 -11.56 9.62 -37.35
N THR A 152 -11.21 9.34 -38.61
CA THR A 152 -9.90 9.49 -39.27
C THR A 152 -9.85 10.82 -40.03
N THR A 153 -8.64 11.19 -40.51
CA THR A 153 -8.32 11.92 -41.78
C THR A 153 -7.78 13.34 -41.55
N ASN A 154 -6.67 13.86 -42.11
CA ASN A 154 -5.44 13.37 -42.77
C ASN A 154 -4.55 14.61 -43.11
N LEU A 155 -3.23 14.38 -43.37
CA LEU A 155 -2.30 15.13 -44.26
C LEU A 155 -1.82 16.54 -43.78
N THR A 156 -0.55 16.97 -43.85
CA THR A 156 0.59 16.72 -44.78
C THR A 156 1.97 17.09 -44.18
N LYS A 157 3.01 16.57 -44.84
CA LYS A 157 4.50 16.73 -44.82
C LYS A 157 5.02 18.18 -44.58
N ASP A 158 6.21 18.46 -44.03
CA ASP A 158 7.52 18.24 -44.66
C ASP A 158 8.76 18.57 -43.74
N VAL A 159 9.90 17.95 -44.08
CA VAL A 159 11.35 18.23 -43.85
C VAL A 159 12.05 18.19 -42.46
N SER A 160 13.16 17.43 -42.48
CA SER A 160 14.30 17.21 -41.56
C SER A 160 14.87 18.38 -40.75
N ASP A 161 15.36 18.11 -39.53
CA ASP A 161 16.80 18.19 -39.23
C ASP A 161 17.20 17.53 -37.89
N LYS A 162 18.43 17.00 -37.85
CA LYS A 162 19.10 16.37 -36.70
C LYS A 162 19.35 17.38 -35.56
N ASN A 163 19.05 17.00 -34.31
CA ASN A 163 20.07 16.88 -33.25
C ASN A 163 19.46 16.50 -31.89
N ILE A 164 20.17 15.61 -31.19
CA ILE A 164 19.93 15.11 -29.84
C ILE A 164 20.22 16.24 -28.84
N THR A 165 19.26 16.63 -28.00
CA THR A 165 19.50 17.01 -26.59
C THR A 165 18.23 16.88 -25.75
N LYS A 166 18.41 16.35 -24.53
CA LYS A 166 17.47 16.19 -23.42
C LYS A 166 16.40 17.28 -23.31
N SER A 167 15.13 16.89 -23.17
CA SER A 167 14.17 17.63 -22.36
C SER A 167 13.03 16.73 -21.88
N THR A 168 12.88 16.74 -20.55
CA THR A 168 11.64 16.59 -19.79
C THR A 168 10.39 16.95 -20.61
N LYS A 169 9.42 16.04 -20.70
CA LYS A 169 8.05 16.36 -21.10
C LYS A 169 7.07 15.78 -20.08
N GLN A 170 6.13 16.63 -19.66
CA GLN A 170 4.94 16.27 -18.91
C GLN A 170 4.22 15.09 -19.57
N PRO A 171 3.55 14.20 -18.79
CA PRO A 171 2.73 13.16 -19.37
C PRO A 171 1.51 13.80 -20.04
N THR A 172 1.46 13.77 -21.37
CA THR A 172 0.19 13.86 -22.10
C THR A 172 -0.62 12.59 -21.83
N GLU A 173 -1.92 12.76 -21.58
CA GLU A 173 -2.84 11.67 -21.21
C GLU A 173 -2.69 10.44 -22.13
N GLY A 174 -2.55 9.27 -21.50
CA GLY A 174 -2.62 7.97 -22.19
C GLY A 174 -1.27 7.29 -22.50
N GLN A 175 -0.12 7.86 -22.14
CA GLN A 175 1.14 7.10 -22.20
C GLN A 175 1.25 6.11 -21.03
N LEU A 176 1.51 4.84 -21.35
CA LEU A 176 1.88 3.82 -20.37
C LEU A 176 3.04 4.35 -19.53
N LEU A 177 2.94 4.13 -18.22
CA LEU A 177 4.00 4.53 -17.29
C LEU A 177 5.34 4.00 -17.80
N PRO A 178 6.42 4.80 -17.74
CA PRO A 178 7.75 4.29 -18.04
C PRO A 178 8.01 3.05 -17.18
N ASN A 179 8.67 2.05 -17.72
CA ASN A 179 8.95 0.82 -16.99
C ASN A 179 9.86 1.13 -15.80
N THR A 180 9.27 1.27 -14.61
CA THR A 180 9.95 1.61 -13.35
C THR A 180 10.35 0.38 -12.54
N ALA A 181 10.16 -0.83 -13.08
CA ALA A 181 10.65 -2.04 -12.42
C ALA A 181 12.18 -2.05 -12.46
N THR A 182 12.83 -1.95 -11.30
CA THR A 182 14.27 -2.15 -11.17
C THR A 182 14.62 -3.54 -11.69
N ASN A 183 15.50 -3.61 -12.70
CA ASN A 183 15.92 -4.88 -13.30
C ASN A 183 16.87 -5.63 -12.35
N ASN A 184 16.31 -6.22 -11.28
CA ASN A 184 17.03 -6.99 -10.27
C ASN A 184 17.79 -8.18 -10.86
N TYR A 185 17.47 -8.61 -12.08
CA TYR A 185 18.21 -9.66 -12.79
C TYR A 185 19.64 -9.23 -13.12
N ASN A 186 19.91 -7.94 -13.38
CA ASN A 186 21.28 -7.48 -13.63
C ASN A 186 22.13 -7.54 -12.35
N VAL A 187 21.54 -7.22 -11.19
CA VAL A 187 22.21 -7.32 -9.89
C VAL A 187 22.43 -8.79 -9.50
N LEU A 188 21.44 -9.65 -9.73
CA LEU A 188 21.54 -11.09 -9.54
C LEU A 188 22.64 -11.70 -10.44
N LEU A 189 22.68 -11.30 -11.72
CA LEU A 189 23.68 -11.75 -12.69
C LEU A 189 25.10 -11.34 -12.26
N LEU A 190 25.29 -10.09 -11.81
CA LEU A 190 26.57 -9.64 -11.24
C LEU A 190 26.99 -10.46 -10.01
N GLY A 191 26.04 -10.78 -9.13
CA GLY A 191 26.28 -11.64 -7.97
C GLY A 191 26.76 -13.04 -8.36
N VAL A 192 26.13 -13.65 -9.37
CA VAL A 192 26.53 -14.98 -9.88
C VAL A 192 27.91 -14.93 -10.53
N ILE A 193 28.23 -13.90 -11.31
CA ILE A 193 29.56 -13.73 -11.93
C ILE A 193 30.65 -13.61 -10.85
N LEU A 194 30.41 -12.83 -9.80
CA LEU A 194 31.37 -12.69 -8.69
C LEU A 194 31.61 -14.01 -7.95
N LEU A 195 30.58 -14.82 -7.74
CA LEU A 195 30.73 -16.14 -7.10
C LEU A 195 31.56 -17.11 -7.95
N ILE A 196 31.37 -17.11 -9.28
CA ILE A 196 32.14 -17.95 -10.19
C ILE A 196 33.62 -17.52 -10.20
N ILE A 197 33.90 -16.23 -10.29
CA ILE A 197 35.26 -15.68 -10.26
C ILE A 197 35.94 -16.01 -8.91
N GLY A 198 35.25 -15.78 -7.79
CA GLY A 198 35.77 -16.10 -6.46
C GLY A 198 36.09 -17.58 -6.30
N SER A 199 35.21 -18.46 -6.81
CA SER A 199 35.43 -19.92 -6.77
C SER A 199 36.62 -20.35 -7.63
N ALA A 200 36.80 -19.77 -8.82
CA ALA A 200 37.94 -20.05 -9.68
C ALA A 200 39.28 -19.63 -9.04
N ILE A 201 39.31 -18.43 -8.44
CA ILE A 201 40.49 -17.92 -7.69
C ILE A 201 40.79 -18.84 -6.50
N TYR A 202 39.77 -19.23 -5.73
CA TYR A 202 39.94 -20.12 -4.59
C TYR A 202 40.54 -21.48 -4.99
N LEU A 203 40.03 -22.09 -6.06
CA LEU A 203 40.53 -23.35 -6.57
C LEU A 203 41.96 -23.24 -7.12
N TYR A 204 42.29 -22.13 -7.77
CA TYR A 204 43.65 -21.85 -8.25
C TYR A 204 44.65 -21.73 -7.08
N TYR A 205 44.31 -20.96 -6.04
CA TYR A 205 45.13 -20.83 -4.84
C TYR A 205 45.29 -22.17 -4.09
N ARG A 206 44.21 -22.96 -4.02
CA ARG A 206 44.25 -24.28 -3.39
C ARG A 206 45.20 -25.23 -4.13
N LYS A 207 45.23 -25.18 -5.47
CA LYS A 207 46.15 -26.00 -6.28
C LYS A 207 47.61 -25.59 -6.08
N GLN A 208 47.90 -24.29 -6.02
CA GLN A 208 49.29 -23.83 -5.79
C GLN A 208 49.84 -24.19 -4.41
N LYS A 209 49.01 -24.20 -3.36
CA LYS A 209 49.45 -24.61 -2.01
C LYS A 209 49.61 -26.12 -1.82
N ALA A 210 49.08 -26.92 -2.75
CA ALA A 210 49.15 -28.37 -2.70
C ALA A 210 50.24 -28.95 -3.62
N ALA A 211 50.97 -28.09 -4.34
CA ALA A 211 52.18 -28.41 -5.11
C ALA A 211 53.41 -27.95 -4.32
#